data_AF-A0A6A3XR97-F1
#
_entry.id   AF-A0A6A3XR97-F1
#
_cell.length_a   1.000
_cell.length_b   1.000
_cell.length_c   1.000
_cell.angle_alpha   90.00
_cell.angle_beta   90.00
_cell.angle_gamma   90.00
#
_symmetry.space_group_name_H-M   'P 1'
#
loop_
_entity.id
_entity.type
_entity.pdbx_description
1 polymer ?
#
loop_
_entity_poly.entity_id
_entity_poly.type
_entity_poly.pdbx_seq_one_letter_code
_entity_poly.pdbx_strand_id
1 'polypeptide(L)'
;MNTATIAPSSPTPAVDSATPVSVLTATPAVASAAPVSVLTVTSAMCPQRRGGRKRDRVWSDVVMFEDKTAVCSKCEVVIHELGYTHVDRVRHHMTQRCPKRAKTVKISTLFPPALKGLADFHQALMDWAFQKGISFNALQDPAFLFAVQQLHPEATTPTDKAMRNVLLDEAYEMSVVRIKQAANGKLVTFSTDAWTDVNGMSVINNVAICGAKTYYLESKYTGSISHDIAFIAADLKRVMLKYHFLHACAVVTDNTSVNKVVWEQLQRDFPRH
;
A
#
# COMPACT_ATOMS: atom_id res chain seq x y z
N MET A 1 52.38 -57.77 -19.04
CA MET A 1 51.76 -57.21 -20.26
C MET A 1 50.37 -57.77 -20.36
N ASN A 2 49.34 -56.94 -20.27
CA ASN A 2 48.02 -57.20 -20.85
C ASN A 2 47.17 -55.93 -20.75
N THR A 3 46.83 -55.42 -21.92
CA THR A 3 46.03 -54.25 -22.22
C THR A 3 44.56 -54.51 -21.88
N ALA A 4 43.96 -53.65 -21.05
CA ALA A 4 42.55 -53.69 -20.71
C ALA A 4 41.80 -52.61 -21.52
N THR A 5 40.87 -53.08 -22.36
CA THR A 5 39.89 -52.29 -23.10
C THR A 5 38.77 -51.84 -22.15
N ILE A 6 38.46 -50.54 -22.13
CA ILE A 6 37.38 -49.94 -21.32
C ILE A 6 36.08 -49.92 -22.15
N ALA A 7 35.02 -50.51 -21.60
CA ALA A 7 33.64 -50.42 -22.09
C ALA A 7 32.89 -49.22 -21.45
N PRO A 8 31.84 -48.66 -22.09
CA PRO A 8 31.07 -47.56 -21.55
C PRO A 8 29.91 -48.07 -20.67
N SER A 9 29.61 -47.37 -19.58
CA SER A 9 28.35 -47.57 -18.84
C SER A 9 27.81 -46.25 -18.27
N SER A 10 26.63 -45.89 -18.76
CA SER A 10 25.55 -45.21 -18.03
C SER A 10 24.33 -46.13 -18.18
N PRO A 11 23.47 -46.28 -17.16
CA PRO A 11 22.40 -45.30 -17.01
C PRO A 11 22.02 -44.97 -15.56
N THR A 12 21.59 -43.72 -15.36
CA THR A 12 20.99 -43.19 -14.12
C THR A 12 19.50 -43.58 -14.06
N PRO A 13 18.94 -43.91 -12.87
CA PRO A 13 17.59 -44.45 -12.78
C PRO A 13 16.51 -43.37 -12.84
N ALA A 14 15.36 -43.77 -13.39
CA ALA A 14 14.08 -43.10 -13.26
C ALA A 14 13.60 -43.13 -11.79
N VAL A 15 13.02 -42.03 -11.32
CA VAL A 15 12.22 -42.02 -10.09
C VAL A 15 10.84 -41.49 -10.42
N ASP A 16 9.89 -42.30 -9.98
CA ASP A 16 8.46 -42.24 -10.08
C ASP A 16 7.81 -40.99 -9.49
N SER A 17 6.81 -40.51 -10.24
CA SER A 17 5.41 -40.50 -9.81
C SER A 17 5.13 -40.01 -8.39
N ALA A 18 5.05 -38.70 -8.21
CA ALA A 18 4.32 -38.08 -7.09
C ALA A 18 2.99 -37.51 -7.60
N THR A 19 1.92 -38.15 -7.14
CA THR A 19 0.50 -37.76 -7.14
C THR A 19 0.21 -36.25 -7.19
N PRO A 20 -0.81 -35.80 -7.94
CA PRO A 20 -1.30 -34.43 -7.82
C PRO A 20 -1.94 -34.25 -6.45
N VAL A 21 -1.39 -33.34 -5.64
CA VAL A 21 -2.05 -32.83 -4.43
C VAL A 21 -3.28 -32.05 -4.91
N SER A 22 -4.46 -32.60 -4.63
CA SER A 22 -5.75 -31.92 -4.84
C SER A 22 -5.79 -30.62 -4.04
N VAL A 23 -5.73 -29.49 -4.73
CA VAL A 23 -6.18 -28.21 -4.15
C VAL A 23 -7.68 -28.14 -4.38
N LEU A 24 -8.44 -28.35 -3.31
CA LEU A 24 -9.88 -28.15 -3.24
C LEU A 24 -10.25 -26.75 -3.74
N THR A 25 -10.83 -26.65 -4.93
CA THR A 25 -11.67 -25.52 -5.32
C THR A 25 -13.01 -25.68 -4.60
N ALA A 26 -13.08 -25.17 -3.38
CA ALA A 26 -14.36 -24.94 -2.72
C ALA A 26 -15.07 -23.78 -3.43
N THR A 27 -16.07 -24.11 -4.24
CA THR A 27 -17.12 -23.19 -4.65
C THR A 27 -17.97 -22.87 -3.43
N PRO A 28 -18.26 -21.60 -3.07
CA PRO A 28 -19.34 -21.35 -2.15
C PRO A 28 -20.64 -21.33 -2.94
N ALA A 29 -21.43 -22.37 -2.69
CA ALA A 29 -22.85 -22.38 -2.98
C ALA A 29 -23.55 -21.20 -2.30
N VAL A 30 -24.49 -20.60 -3.02
CA VAL A 30 -25.42 -19.61 -2.51
C VAL A 30 -26.25 -20.25 -1.39
N ALA A 31 -26.00 -19.85 -0.15
CA ALA A 31 -26.85 -20.13 0.99
C ALA A 31 -27.51 -18.84 1.47
N SER A 32 -28.83 -18.82 1.35
CA SER A 32 -29.72 -17.81 1.90
C SER A 32 -29.75 -17.84 3.44
N ALA A 33 -30.09 -16.68 4.03
CA ALA A 33 -30.47 -16.40 5.42
C ALA A 33 -29.36 -16.03 6.42
N ALA A 34 -29.26 -14.73 6.76
CA ALA A 34 -29.91 -14.12 7.94
C ALA A 34 -29.50 -12.63 8.04
N PRO A 35 -30.35 -11.73 8.56
CA PRO A 35 -30.00 -10.32 8.69
C PRO A 35 -28.88 -10.15 9.72
N VAL A 36 -27.77 -9.56 9.29
CA VAL A 36 -26.69 -9.12 10.18
C VAL A 36 -27.28 -8.09 11.14
N SER A 37 -27.41 -8.48 12.41
CA SER A 37 -27.79 -7.55 13.48
C SER A 37 -26.72 -6.48 13.61
N VAL A 38 -27.07 -5.28 13.20
CA VAL A 38 -26.35 -4.06 13.55
C VAL A 38 -26.33 -4.00 15.08
N LEU A 39 -25.14 -4.20 15.67
CA LEU A 39 -24.91 -3.81 17.05
C LEU A 39 -24.96 -2.28 17.08
N THR A 40 -26.18 -1.77 17.24
CA THR A 40 -26.42 -0.43 17.73
C THR A 40 -25.67 -0.34 19.05
N VAL A 41 -24.56 0.39 19.07
CA VAL A 41 -23.97 0.84 20.32
C VAL A 41 -24.97 1.85 20.88
N THR A 42 -26.00 1.34 21.55
CA THR A 42 -26.78 2.14 22.47
C THR A 42 -25.79 2.68 23.46
N SER A 43 -25.58 4.00 23.39
CA SER A 43 -24.98 4.78 24.48
C SER A 43 -25.57 4.23 25.76
N ALA A 44 -24.76 3.48 26.52
CA ALA A 44 -25.19 2.93 27.79
C ALA A 44 -25.62 4.12 28.62
N MET A 45 -26.94 4.27 28.79
CA MET A 45 -27.49 5.30 29.63
C MET A 45 -26.82 5.12 30.99
N CYS A 46 -25.99 6.10 31.33
CA CYS A 46 -25.39 6.21 32.64
C CYS A 46 -26.54 6.03 33.66
N PRO A 47 -26.40 5.15 34.68
CA PRO A 47 -27.49 4.84 35.60
C PRO A 47 -28.10 6.16 36.07
N GLN A 48 -29.39 6.37 35.77
CA GLN A 48 -30.09 7.55 36.24
C GLN A 48 -30.00 7.53 37.77
N ARG A 49 -29.12 8.38 38.31
CA ARG A 49 -29.00 8.56 39.76
C ARG A 49 -30.33 9.11 40.23
N ARG A 50 -31.03 8.29 41.03
CA ARG A 50 -32.27 8.65 41.72
C ARG A 50 -32.11 10.02 42.39
N GLY A 51 -33.15 10.84 42.25
CA GLY A 51 -33.18 12.26 42.54
C GLY A 51 -32.50 12.64 43.86
N GLY A 52 -31.42 13.40 43.73
CA GLY A 52 -30.85 14.21 44.79
C GLY A 52 -30.85 15.68 44.36
N ARG A 53 -30.75 16.59 45.34
CA ARG A 53 -30.60 18.03 45.11
C ARG A 53 -29.56 18.26 44.01
N LYS A 54 -29.93 19.05 42.97
CA LYS A 54 -28.99 19.43 41.90
C LYS A 54 -27.71 19.94 42.55
N ARG A 55 -26.59 19.33 42.19
CA ARG A 55 -25.28 19.73 42.70
C ARG A 55 -24.98 21.15 42.23
N ASP A 56 -24.33 21.92 43.09
CA ASP A 56 -23.91 23.28 42.77
C ASP A 56 -23.07 23.27 41.48
N ARG A 57 -23.27 24.27 40.61
CA ARG A 57 -22.59 24.36 39.32
C ARG A 57 -21.07 24.41 39.44
N VAL A 58 -20.54 24.84 40.61
CA VAL A 58 -19.09 24.88 40.85
C VAL A 58 -18.42 23.51 40.72
N TRP A 59 -19.16 22.42 40.94
CA TRP A 59 -18.63 21.06 40.84
C TRP A 59 -18.33 20.62 39.40
N SER A 60 -18.84 21.33 38.38
CA SER A 60 -18.50 21.06 36.98
C SER A 60 -17.03 21.39 36.67
N ASP A 61 -16.40 22.25 37.47
CA ASP A 61 -15.01 22.66 37.33
C ASP A 61 -14.07 21.89 38.29
N VAL A 62 -14.52 20.77 38.86
CA VAL A 62 -13.75 19.96 39.81
C VAL A 62 -13.73 18.50 39.36
N VAL A 63 -12.53 17.93 39.28
CA VAL A 63 -12.33 16.50 39.07
C VAL A 63 -12.38 15.82 40.43
N MET A 64 -13.23 14.81 40.55
CA MET A 64 -13.34 13.99 41.77
C MET A 64 -12.70 12.64 41.52
N PHE A 65 -11.67 12.31 42.29
CA PHE A 65 -11.01 11.01 42.26
C PHE A 65 -11.72 9.99 43.15
N GLU A 66 -11.40 8.70 42.97
CA GLU A 66 -12.04 7.59 43.69
C GLU A 66 -11.77 7.61 45.20
N ASP A 67 -10.61 8.14 45.59
CA ASP A 67 -10.18 8.38 46.97
C ASP A 67 -10.88 9.58 47.63
N LYS A 68 -11.85 10.21 46.94
CA LYS A 68 -12.59 11.40 47.37
C LYS A 68 -11.76 12.69 47.33
N THR A 69 -10.64 12.69 46.61
CA THR A 69 -9.85 13.89 46.37
C THR A 69 -10.52 14.79 45.33
N ALA A 70 -10.81 16.02 45.73
CA ALA A 70 -11.39 17.07 44.89
C ALA A 70 -10.26 17.96 44.35
N VAL A 71 -10.01 17.87 43.03
CA VAL A 71 -8.96 18.63 42.35
C VAL A 71 -9.57 19.65 41.41
N CYS A 72 -9.06 20.89 41.45
CA CYS A 72 -9.49 21.94 40.54
C CYS A 72 -9.12 21.59 39.09
N SER A 73 -10.08 21.59 38.16
CA SER A 73 -9.79 21.28 36.75
C SER A 73 -8.98 22.37 36.03
N LYS A 74 -8.89 23.57 36.62
CA LYS A 74 -8.21 24.72 36.02
C LYS A 74 -6.74 24.80 36.42
N CYS A 75 -6.42 24.67 37.71
CA CYS A 75 -5.06 24.81 38.21
C CYS A 75 -4.44 23.49 38.70
N GLU A 76 -5.19 22.38 38.66
CA GLU A 76 -4.74 21.04 39.06
C GLU A 76 -4.33 20.93 40.54
N VAL A 77 -4.63 21.95 41.35
CA VAL A 77 -4.38 21.94 42.79
C VAL A 77 -5.50 21.16 43.51
N VAL A 78 -5.10 20.30 44.45
CA VAL A 78 -6.00 19.62 45.38
C VAL A 78 -6.69 20.67 46.26
N ILE A 79 -8.03 20.68 46.25
CA ILE A 79 -8.84 21.58 47.08
C ILE A 79 -9.05 20.97 48.47
N HIS A 80 -9.44 19.67 48.52
CA HIS A 80 -9.60 18.86 49.74
C HIS A 80 -9.87 17.38 49.40
N GLU A 81 -9.85 16.51 50.42
CA GLU A 81 -9.97 15.03 50.28
C GLU A 81 -11.25 14.48 50.91
N LEU A 82 -12.34 15.26 50.87
CA LEU A 82 -13.60 14.95 51.58
C LEU A 82 -14.78 14.71 50.64
N GLY A 83 -14.52 14.45 49.36
CA GLY A 83 -15.53 14.14 48.35
C GLY A 83 -16.39 15.35 47.98
N TYR A 84 -17.66 15.11 47.66
CA TYR A 84 -18.63 16.17 47.30
C TYR A 84 -19.16 16.92 48.53
N THR A 85 -18.26 17.53 49.30
CA THR A 85 -18.57 18.29 50.51
C THR A 85 -17.94 19.67 50.44
N HIS A 86 -18.25 20.56 51.40
CA HIS A 86 -17.64 21.89 51.50
C HIS A 86 -17.66 22.73 50.20
N VAL A 87 -18.85 22.85 49.60
CA VAL A 87 -19.05 23.62 48.35
C VAL A 87 -18.52 25.06 48.43
N ASP A 88 -18.57 25.70 49.60
CA ASP A 88 -18.07 27.07 49.79
C ASP A 88 -16.54 27.14 49.69
N ARG A 89 -15.83 26.08 50.10
CA ARG A 89 -14.36 25.98 49.96
C ARG A 89 -13.98 25.86 48.49
N VAL A 90 -14.73 25.06 47.74
CA VAL A 90 -14.57 24.94 46.28
C VAL A 90 -14.86 26.27 45.61
N ARG A 91 -15.96 26.96 45.98
CA ARG A 91 -16.31 28.27 45.44
C ARG A 91 -15.23 29.31 45.73
N HIS A 92 -14.74 29.37 46.97
CA HIS A 92 -13.65 30.27 47.37
C HIS A 92 -12.35 29.97 46.60
N HIS A 93 -12.02 28.70 46.39
CA HIS A 93 -10.88 28.35 45.56
C HIS A 93 -11.07 28.88 44.13
N MET A 94 -12.22 28.60 43.50
CA MET A 94 -12.50 29.01 42.12
C MET A 94 -12.53 30.53 41.92
N THR A 95 -12.99 31.28 42.91
CA THR A 95 -13.13 32.74 42.79
C THR A 95 -11.90 33.52 43.24
N GLN A 96 -11.14 33.02 44.23
CA GLN A 96 -10.10 33.81 44.87
C GLN A 96 -8.70 33.18 44.88
N ARG A 97 -8.58 31.85 44.76
CA ARG A 97 -7.27 31.18 44.88
C ARG A 97 -6.78 30.50 43.62
N CYS A 98 -7.67 30.15 42.69
CA CYS A 98 -7.30 29.46 41.47
C CYS A 98 -6.43 30.40 40.61
N PRO A 99 -5.12 30.15 40.45
CA PRO A 99 -4.36 30.88 39.47
C PRO A 99 -4.99 30.60 38.11
N LYS A 100 -5.37 31.63 37.36
CA LYS A 100 -5.95 31.46 36.03
C LYS A 100 -4.90 30.78 35.16
N ARG A 101 -4.94 29.44 35.05
CA ARG A 101 -4.18 28.75 34.02
C ARG A 101 -4.72 29.23 32.68
N ALA A 102 -3.87 29.84 31.86
CA ALA A 102 -4.24 30.18 30.50
C ALA A 102 -4.76 28.90 29.84
N LYS A 103 -5.92 28.97 29.17
CA LYS A 103 -6.47 27.83 28.44
C LYS A 103 -5.37 27.24 27.57
N THR A 104 -4.93 26.03 27.89
CA THR A 104 -3.97 25.34 27.03
C THR A 104 -4.69 25.06 25.72
N VAL A 105 -4.28 25.80 24.69
CA VAL A 105 -4.72 25.61 23.31
C VAL A 105 -4.41 24.15 22.97
N LYS A 106 -5.36 23.42 22.36
CA LYS A 106 -5.12 22.02 21.97
C LYS A 106 -3.83 21.98 21.14
N ILE A 107 -3.01 20.94 21.31
CA ILE A 107 -1.80 20.78 20.50
C ILE A 107 -2.14 20.83 18.99
N SER A 108 -3.31 20.30 18.59
CA SER A 108 -3.82 20.38 17.22
C SER A 108 -4.07 21.80 16.70
N THR A 109 -4.25 22.78 17.59
CA THR A 109 -4.41 24.21 17.25
C THR A 109 -3.09 25.00 17.33
N LEU A 110 -2.06 24.44 17.97
CA LEU A 110 -0.71 25.01 17.96
C LEU A 110 0.10 24.55 16.75
N PHE A 111 -0.24 23.37 16.23
CA PHE A 111 0.30 22.81 15.00
C PHE A 111 -0.85 22.47 14.07
N PRO A 112 -1.48 23.46 13.41
CA PRO A 112 -2.36 23.14 12.30
C PRO A 112 -1.55 22.25 11.33
N PRO A 113 -2.11 21.12 10.85
CA PRO A 113 -1.44 20.32 9.85
C PRO A 113 -1.22 21.24 8.64
N ALA A 114 -0.01 21.73 8.47
CA ALA A 114 0.37 22.42 7.27
C ALA A 114 0.41 21.35 6.19
N LEU A 115 -0.69 21.22 5.46
CA LEU A 115 -0.69 20.44 4.25
C LEU A 115 0.45 20.96 3.37
N LYS A 116 1.36 20.05 3.00
CA LYS A 116 1.86 20.04 1.63
C LYS A 116 0.60 19.97 0.76
N GLY A 117 0.38 20.93 -0.14
CA GLY A 117 -0.94 21.26 -0.70
C GLY A 117 -1.67 20.06 -1.34
N LEU A 118 -2.94 20.24 -1.74
CA LEU A 118 -3.75 19.16 -2.34
C LEU A 118 -3.05 18.44 -3.50
N ALA A 119 -2.24 19.16 -4.28
CA ALA A 119 -1.41 18.59 -5.34
C ALA A 119 -0.36 17.59 -4.81
N ASP A 120 0.32 17.90 -3.70
CA ASP A 120 1.31 17.02 -3.08
C ASP A 120 0.66 15.73 -2.55
N PHE A 121 -0.57 15.85 -2.03
CA PHE A 121 -1.36 14.69 -1.63
C PHE A 121 -1.72 13.82 -2.83
N HIS A 122 -2.20 14.42 -3.94
CA HIS A 122 -2.51 13.69 -5.17
C HIS A 122 -1.28 12.96 -5.72
N GLN A 123 -0.11 13.61 -5.69
CA GLN A 123 1.14 12.99 -6.11
C GLN A 123 1.49 11.78 -5.26
N ALA A 124 1.49 11.95 -3.93
CA ALA A 124 1.83 10.88 -3.00
C ALA A 124 0.86 9.69 -3.10
N LEU A 125 -0.43 9.99 -3.27
CA LEU A 125 -1.46 8.97 -3.47
C LEU A 125 -1.23 8.18 -4.76
N MET A 126 -0.95 8.86 -5.87
CA MET A 126 -0.71 8.20 -7.16
C MET A 126 0.60 7.41 -7.15
N ASP A 127 1.65 7.93 -6.53
CA ASP A 127 2.92 7.21 -6.35
C ASP A 127 2.73 5.89 -5.61
N TRP A 128 1.95 5.91 -4.53
CA TRP A 128 1.61 4.70 -3.78
C TRP A 128 0.76 3.73 -4.62
N ALA A 129 -0.27 4.25 -5.28
CA ALA A 129 -1.17 3.46 -6.10
C ALA A 129 -0.43 2.75 -7.24
N PHE A 130 0.46 3.46 -7.94
CA PHE A 130 1.30 2.91 -9.01
C PHE A 130 2.17 1.77 -8.48
N GLN A 131 2.85 1.97 -7.35
CA GLN A 131 3.73 0.96 -6.75
C GLN A 131 2.99 -0.30 -6.29
N LYS A 132 1.72 -0.18 -5.91
CA LYS A 132 0.90 -1.27 -5.38
C LYS A 132 -0.07 -1.86 -6.41
N GLY A 133 -0.12 -1.30 -7.62
CA GLY A 133 -1.08 -1.72 -8.65
C GLY A 133 -2.53 -1.46 -8.24
N ILE A 134 -2.79 -0.37 -7.50
CA ILE A 134 -4.14 0.01 -7.09
C ILE A 134 -4.89 0.61 -8.28
N SER A 135 -6.11 0.15 -8.52
CA SER A 135 -6.95 0.65 -9.61
C SER A 135 -7.53 2.02 -9.29
N PHE A 136 -7.83 2.82 -10.32
CA PHE A 136 -8.47 4.13 -10.16
C PHE A 136 -9.84 4.03 -9.49
N ASN A 137 -10.59 2.96 -9.76
CA ASN A 137 -11.87 2.70 -9.11
C ASN A 137 -11.71 2.57 -7.58
N ALA A 138 -10.64 1.92 -7.11
CA ALA A 138 -10.36 1.81 -5.69
C ALA A 138 -9.94 3.15 -5.07
N LEU A 139 -9.21 3.98 -5.81
CA LEU A 139 -8.83 5.33 -5.35
C LEU A 139 -10.02 6.28 -5.27
N GLN A 140 -11.06 6.05 -6.06
CA GLN A 140 -12.30 6.85 -6.06
C GLN A 140 -13.43 6.21 -5.26
N ASP A 141 -13.15 5.13 -4.54
CA ASP A 141 -14.14 4.48 -3.71
C ASP A 141 -14.65 5.44 -2.62
N PRO A 142 -15.98 5.58 -2.43
CA PRO A 142 -16.53 6.49 -1.45
C PRO A 142 -16.09 6.20 0.00
N ALA A 143 -15.88 4.94 0.36
CA ALA A 143 -15.42 4.57 1.69
C ALA A 143 -13.93 4.94 1.90
N PHE A 144 -13.10 4.79 0.86
CA PHE A 144 -11.74 5.31 0.89
C PHE A 144 -11.71 6.83 1.06
N LEU A 145 -12.48 7.56 0.26
CA LEU A 145 -12.58 9.02 0.37
C LEU A 145 -13.06 9.45 1.77
N PHE A 146 -14.09 8.80 2.30
CA PHE A 146 -14.59 9.06 3.65
C PHE A 146 -13.51 8.87 4.71
N ALA A 147 -12.71 7.79 4.61
CA ALA A 147 -11.62 7.52 5.53
C ALA A 147 -10.53 8.60 5.48
N VAL A 148 -10.14 9.05 4.27
CA VAL A 148 -9.19 10.16 4.10
C VAL A 148 -9.76 11.46 4.68
N GLN A 149 -11.05 11.71 4.48
CA GLN A 149 -11.74 12.90 5.01
C GLN A 149 -11.84 12.94 6.53
N GLN A 150 -11.78 11.79 7.22
CA GLN A 150 -11.65 11.76 8.69
C GLN A 150 -10.36 12.40 9.18
N LEU A 151 -9.29 12.32 8.37
CA LEU A 151 -8.00 12.93 8.67
C LEU A 151 -7.93 14.37 8.15
N HIS A 152 -8.57 14.63 6.99
CA HIS A 152 -8.55 15.94 6.35
C HIS A 152 -9.86 16.25 5.60
N PRO A 153 -10.76 17.08 6.16
CA PRO A 153 -12.10 17.29 5.58
C PRO A 153 -12.14 17.80 4.14
N GLU A 154 -11.13 18.58 3.71
CA GLU A 154 -11.06 19.12 2.34
C GLU A 154 -10.37 18.18 1.35
N ALA A 155 -9.90 17.02 1.80
CA ALA A 155 -9.25 16.06 0.91
C ALA A 155 -10.26 15.55 -0.12
N THR A 156 -9.83 15.60 -1.37
CA THR A 156 -10.55 15.05 -2.52
C THR A 156 -9.62 14.12 -3.28
N THR A 157 -10.19 13.11 -3.92
CA THR A 157 -9.45 12.23 -4.81
C THR A 157 -9.19 12.93 -6.14
N PRO A 158 -8.06 12.66 -6.82
CA PRO A 158 -7.83 13.23 -8.14
C PRO A 158 -8.89 12.75 -9.15
N THR A 159 -9.17 13.60 -10.13
CA THR A 159 -10.10 13.24 -11.21
C THR A 159 -9.51 12.14 -12.09
N ASP A 160 -10.36 11.36 -12.75
CA ASP A 160 -9.94 10.34 -13.72
C ASP A 160 -9.00 10.89 -14.79
N LYS A 161 -9.28 12.09 -15.28
CA LYS A 161 -8.46 12.77 -16.28
C LYS A 161 -7.08 13.12 -15.74
N ALA A 162 -7.01 13.62 -14.50
CA ALA A 162 -5.74 13.95 -13.85
C ALA A 162 -4.90 12.70 -13.58
N MET A 163 -5.54 11.62 -13.10
CA MET A 163 -4.86 10.34 -12.87
C MET A 163 -4.32 9.76 -14.18
N ARG A 164 -5.14 9.66 -15.24
CA ARG A 164 -4.76 9.03 -16.50
C ARG A 164 -3.65 9.76 -17.26
N ASN A 165 -3.60 11.10 -17.17
CA ASN A 165 -2.78 11.89 -18.10
C ASN A 165 -1.57 12.58 -17.46
N VAL A 166 -1.63 12.90 -16.16
CA VAL A 166 -0.56 13.68 -15.52
C VAL A 166 0.06 12.85 -14.41
N LEU A 167 -0.75 12.45 -13.43
CA LEU A 167 -0.23 11.83 -12.21
C LEU A 167 0.34 10.43 -12.48
N LEU A 168 -0.25 9.65 -13.39
CA LEU A 168 0.26 8.32 -13.73
C LEU A 168 1.61 8.40 -14.47
N ASP A 169 1.75 9.35 -15.40
CA ASP A 169 2.98 9.57 -16.14
C ASP A 169 4.10 10.01 -15.20
N GLU A 170 3.83 10.95 -14.30
CA GLU A 170 4.79 11.39 -13.29
C GLU A 170 5.15 10.26 -12.30
N ALA A 171 4.18 9.46 -11.85
CA ALA A 171 4.44 8.31 -10.98
C ALA A 171 5.30 7.25 -11.69
N TYR A 172 5.09 7.05 -12.99
CA TYR A 172 5.92 6.19 -13.83
C TYR A 172 7.34 6.76 -13.96
N GLU A 173 7.51 8.05 -14.27
CA GLU A 173 8.82 8.70 -14.35
C GLU A 173 9.59 8.60 -13.02
N MET A 174 8.90 8.83 -11.91
CA MET A 174 9.45 8.64 -10.57
C MET A 174 9.85 7.18 -10.32
N SER A 175 9.08 6.22 -10.83
CA SER A 175 9.45 4.80 -10.77
C SER A 175 10.74 4.52 -11.53
N VAL A 176 10.93 5.10 -12.73
CA VAL A 176 12.15 4.95 -13.54
C VAL A 176 13.35 5.53 -12.80
N VAL A 177 13.22 6.69 -12.15
CA VAL A 177 14.28 7.27 -11.31
C VAL A 177 14.65 6.33 -10.16
N ARG A 178 13.67 5.76 -9.46
CA ARG A 178 13.90 4.79 -8.36
C ARG A 178 14.58 3.52 -8.87
N ILE A 179 14.18 3.02 -10.04
CA ILE A 179 14.80 1.85 -10.69
C ILE A 179 16.27 2.17 -10.97
N LYS A 180 16.57 3.31 -11.60
CA LYS A 180 17.94 3.74 -11.93
C LYS A 180 18.83 3.81 -10.70
N GLN A 181 18.33 4.37 -9.60
CA GLN A 181 19.07 4.44 -8.34
C GLN A 181 19.27 3.04 -7.74
N ALA A 182 18.23 2.21 -7.71
CA ALA A 182 18.27 0.90 -7.05
C ALA A 182 19.10 -0.15 -7.81
N ALA A 183 19.14 -0.05 -9.14
CA ALA A 183 19.89 -0.93 -10.04
C ALA A 183 21.30 -0.40 -10.37
N ASN A 184 21.67 0.79 -9.89
CA ASN A 184 22.97 1.38 -10.17
C ASN A 184 24.13 0.44 -9.78
N GLY A 185 25.02 0.16 -10.74
CA GLY A 185 26.15 -0.75 -10.55
C GLY A 185 25.79 -2.23 -10.41
N LYS A 186 24.52 -2.62 -10.62
CA LYS A 186 24.06 -4.01 -10.52
C LYS A 186 23.70 -4.55 -11.90
N LEU A 187 23.87 -5.86 -12.03
CA LEU A 187 23.37 -6.59 -13.18
C LEU A 187 21.86 -6.83 -13.06
N VAL A 188 21.19 -6.79 -14.21
CA VAL A 188 19.73 -6.90 -14.33
C VAL A 188 19.38 -7.98 -15.34
N THR A 189 18.37 -8.78 -15.00
CA THR A 189 17.75 -9.70 -15.94
C THR A 189 16.48 -9.07 -16.49
N PHE A 190 16.37 -8.97 -17.81
CA PHE A 190 15.10 -8.61 -18.45
C PHE A 190 14.24 -9.86 -18.54
N SER A 191 12.96 -9.74 -18.21
CA SER A 191 11.99 -10.81 -18.43
C SER A 191 10.87 -10.27 -19.28
N THR A 192 10.49 -11.02 -20.30
CA THR A 192 9.32 -10.71 -21.13
C THR A 192 8.34 -11.86 -21.10
N ASP A 193 7.07 -11.52 -21.09
CA ASP A 193 5.95 -12.45 -21.11
C ASP A 193 4.87 -11.93 -22.04
N ALA A 194 4.37 -12.79 -22.90
CA ALA A 194 3.35 -12.46 -23.89
C ALA A 194 2.08 -13.26 -23.59
N TRP A 195 0.95 -12.56 -23.56
CA TRP A 195 -0.34 -13.17 -23.27
C TRP A 195 -1.44 -12.51 -24.09
N THR A 196 -2.59 -13.17 -24.16
CA THR A 196 -3.78 -12.66 -24.83
C THR A 196 -4.79 -12.22 -23.79
N ASP A 197 -5.23 -10.97 -23.89
CA ASP A 197 -6.22 -10.42 -22.97
C ASP A 197 -7.62 -11.01 -23.18
N VAL A 198 -8.56 -10.64 -22.30
CA VAL A 198 -9.95 -11.09 -22.35
C VAL A 198 -10.70 -10.64 -23.62
N ASN A 199 -10.15 -9.67 -24.37
CA ASN A 199 -10.68 -9.17 -25.63
C ASN A 199 -10.01 -9.83 -26.84
N GLY A 200 -9.14 -10.83 -26.64
CA GLY A 200 -8.38 -11.46 -27.72
C GLY A 200 -7.19 -10.63 -28.22
N MET A 201 -6.83 -9.56 -27.50
CA MET A 201 -5.74 -8.67 -27.87
C MET A 201 -4.43 -9.16 -27.27
N SER A 202 -3.40 -9.27 -28.11
CA SER A 202 -2.09 -9.69 -27.66
C SER A 202 -1.33 -8.57 -26.96
N VAL A 203 -0.76 -8.88 -25.80
CA VAL A 203 -0.01 -7.97 -24.94
C VAL A 203 1.35 -8.57 -24.60
N ILE A 204 2.39 -7.75 -24.70
CA ILE A 204 3.74 -8.10 -24.24
C ILE A 204 4.06 -7.26 -23.02
N ASN A 205 4.45 -7.92 -21.93
CA ASN A 205 4.94 -7.31 -20.71
C ASN A 205 6.46 -7.39 -20.66
N ASN A 206 7.10 -6.30 -20.24
CA ASN A 206 8.53 -6.23 -20.03
C ASN A 206 8.81 -5.81 -18.58
N VAL A 207 9.64 -6.59 -17.89
CA VAL A 207 10.06 -6.32 -16.51
C VAL A 207 11.57 -6.46 -16.37
N ALA A 208 12.14 -5.75 -15.41
CA ALA A 208 13.53 -5.86 -15.00
C ALA A 208 13.63 -6.50 -13.61
N ILE A 209 14.48 -7.51 -13.47
CA ILE A 209 14.73 -8.22 -12.22
C ILE A 209 16.15 -7.88 -11.75
N CYS A 210 16.27 -7.33 -10.54
CA CYS A 210 17.55 -6.97 -9.93
C CYS A 210 17.59 -7.49 -8.48
N GLY A 211 18.28 -8.61 -8.28
CA GLY A 211 18.27 -9.32 -7.00
C GLY A 211 16.85 -9.79 -6.64
N ALA A 212 16.40 -9.49 -5.43
CA ALA A 212 15.05 -9.85 -4.94
C ALA A 212 13.94 -8.86 -5.38
N LYS A 213 14.25 -7.91 -6.26
CA LYS A 213 13.29 -6.88 -6.70
C LYS A 213 12.95 -7.07 -8.17
N THR A 214 11.64 -6.97 -8.46
CA THR A 214 11.11 -6.93 -9.83
C THR A 214 10.54 -5.55 -10.07
N TYR A 215 10.88 -4.98 -11.22
CA TYR A 215 10.47 -3.67 -11.66
C TYR A 215 9.68 -3.79 -12.95
N TYR A 216 8.44 -3.33 -12.92
CA TYR A 216 7.66 -3.15 -14.13
C TYR A 216 8.31 -2.07 -15.00
N LEU A 217 8.51 -2.36 -16.29
CA LEU A 217 9.03 -1.41 -17.25
C LEU A 217 7.90 -0.89 -18.14
N GLU A 218 7.26 -1.79 -18.87
CA GLU A 218 6.17 -1.42 -19.78
C GLU A 218 5.41 -2.64 -20.27
N SER A 219 4.17 -2.39 -20.70
CA SER A 219 3.32 -3.32 -21.43
C SER A 219 2.94 -2.69 -22.76
N LYS A 220 2.84 -3.51 -23.80
CA LYS A 220 2.50 -3.07 -25.15
C LYS A 220 1.48 -3.99 -25.78
N TYR A 221 0.37 -3.42 -26.23
CA TYR A 221 -0.55 -4.11 -27.14
C TYR A 221 0.10 -4.25 -28.52
N THR A 222 0.14 -5.46 -29.05
CA THR A 222 0.68 -5.75 -30.37
C THR A 222 -0.42 -5.88 -31.42
N GLY A 223 -1.69 -5.86 -31.01
CA GLY A 223 -2.83 -6.05 -31.91
C GLY A 223 -2.70 -7.36 -32.69
N SER A 224 -2.93 -7.29 -34.00
CA SER A 224 -2.85 -8.44 -34.92
C SER A 224 -1.44 -8.71 -35.46
N ILE A 225 -0.40 -8.06 -34.93
CA ILE A 225 0.98 -8.26 -35.39
C ILE A 225 1.44 -9.66 -34.98
N SER A 226 1.95 -10.43 -35.95
CA SER A 226 2.54 -11.74 -35.70
C SER A 226 3.77 -11.61 -34.80
N HIS A 227 3.83 -12.44 -33.75
CA HIS A 227 4.98 -12.53 -32.85
C HIS A 227 6.08 -13.40 -33.43
N ASP A 228 6.62 -12.97 -34.57
CA ASP A 228 7.74 -13.64 -35.19
C ASP A 228 9.08 -13.29 -34.49
N ILE A 229 10.13 -14.00 -34.90
CA ILE A 229 11.48 -13.85 -34.34
C ILE A 229 11.97 -12.40 -34.49
N ALA A 230 11.70 -11.75 -35.63
CA ALA A 230 12.17 -10.41 -35.91
C ALA A 230 11.49 -9.38 -35.01
N PHE A 231 10.17 -9.53 -34.81
CA PHE A 231 9.38 -8.66 -33.96
C PHE A 231 9.82 -8.74 -32.51
N ILE A 232 9.93 -9.95 -31.94
CA ILE A 232 10.31 -10.12 -30.53
C ILE A 232 11.75 -9.64 -30.30
N ALA A 233 12.69 -9.96 -31.19
CA ALA A 233 14.06 -9.48 -31.08
C ALA A 233 14.14 -7.95 -31.15
N ALA A 234 13.36 -7.32 -32.05
CA ALA A 234 13.30 -5.87 -32.15
C ALA A 234 12.67 -5.22 -30.90
N ASP A 235 11.62 -5.83 -30.33
CA ASP A 235 10.98 -5.30 -29.12
C ASP A 235 11.92 -5.37 -27.91
N LEU A 236 12.59 -6.50 -27.69
CA LEU A 236 13.58 -6.65 -26.62
C LEU A 236 14.74 -5.65 -26.77
N LYS A 237 15.29 -5.49 -27.99
CA LYS A 237 16.31 -4.47 -28.27
C LYS A 237 15.82 -3.07 -27.95
N ARG A 238 14.61 -2.73 -28.39
CA ARG A 238 13.99 -1.42 -28.12
C ARG A 238 13.87 -1.17 -26.63
N VAL A 239 13.42 -2.15 -25.85
CA VAL A 239 13.32 -2.06 -24.38
C VAL A 239 14.70 -1.87 -23.76
N MET A 240 15.67 -2.71 -24.13
CA MET A 240 17.04 -2.63 -23.61
C MET A 240 17.69 -1.28 -23.93
N LEU A 241 17.47 -0.72 -25.12
CA LEU A 241 17.96 0.60 -25.52
C LEU A 241 17.24 1.74 -24.78
N LYS A 242 15.91 1.65 -24.60
CA LYS A 242 15.13 2.63 -23.82
C LYS A 242 15.62 2.70 -22.37
N TYR A 243 15.92 1.54 -21.77
CA TYR A 243 16.43 1.42 -20.41
C TYR A 243 17.94 1.12 -20.38
N HIS A 244 18.73 1.77 -21.24
CA HIS A 244 20.17 1.52 -21.38
C HIS A 244 21.00 1.71 -20.10
N PHE A 245 20.44 2.37 -19.08
CA PHE A 245 21.06 2.52 -17.76
C PHE A 245 21.00 1.23 -16.92
N LEU A 246 20.25 0.22 -17.36
CA LEU A 246 20.21 -1.11 -16.75
C LEU A 246 21.25 -2.00 -17.43
N HIS A 247 22.20 -2.50 -16.65
CA HIS A 247 23.24 -3.39 -17.16
C HIS A 247 22.67 -4.81 -17.29
N ALA A 248 22.23 -5.16 -18.49
CA ALA A 248 21.65 -6.46 -18.79
C ALA A 248 22.70 -7.58 -18.65
N CYS A 249 22.40 -8.63 -17.89
CA CYS A 249 23.19 -9.87 -17.87
C CYS A 249 22.47 -11.08 -18.46
N ALA A 250 21.13 -11.02 -18.53
CA ALA A 250 20.30 -12.10 -19.03
C ALA A 250 18.97 -11.56 -19.56
N VAL A 251 18.36 -12.34 -20.45
CA VAL A 251 16.97 -12.17 -20.90
C VAL A 251 16.25 -13.48 -20.64
N VAL A 252 15.08 -13.43 -20.01
CA VAL A 252 14.23 -14.58 -19.70
C VAL A 252 12.92 -14.44 -20.47
N THR A 253 12.57 -15.50 -21.18
CA THR A 253 11.35 -15.63 -21.98
C THR A 253 10.74 -17.01 -21.72
N ASP A 254 9.53 -17.26 -22.22
CA ASP A 254 9.03 -18.63 -22.33
C ASP A 254 9.89 -19.49 -23.29
N ASN A 255 9.63 -20.81 -23.31
CA ASN A 255 10.43 -21.79 -24.05
C ASN A 255 9.92 -22.04 -25.48
N THR A 256 9.18 -21.10 -26.08
CA THR A 256 8.70 -21.25 -27.46
C THR A 256 9.87 -21.32 -28.45
N SER A 257 9.65 -21.98 -29.59
CA SER A 257 10.68 -22.12 -30.62
C SER A 257 11.18 -20.77 -31.15
N VAL A 258 10.28 -19.80 -31.29
CA VAL A 258 10.59 -18.42 -31.69
C VAL A 258 11.59 -17.79 -30.70
N ASN A 259 11.31 -17.88 -29.40
CA ASN A 259 12.14 -17.26 -28.36
C ASN A 259 13.55 -17.84 -28.26
N LYS A 260 13.72 -19.15 -28.55
CA LYS A 260 15.06 -19.75 -28.64
C LYS A 260 15.93 -19.11 -29.73
N VAL A 261 15.35 -18.81 -30.90
CA VAL A 261 16.09 -18.18 -32.00
C VAL A 261 16.35 -16.71 -31.71
N VAL A 262 15.42 -16.02 -31.05
CA VAL A 262 15.62 -14.64 -30.57
C VAL A 262 16.84 -14.56 -29.65
N TRP A 263 17.02 -15.54 -28.75
CA TRP A 263 18.16 -15.60 -27.86
C TRP A 263 19.50 -15.66 -28.61
N GLU A 264 19.61 -16.51 -29.64
CA GLU A 264 20.81 -16.61 -30.48
C GLU A 264 21.10 -15.27 -31.19
N GLN A 265 20.06 -14.58 -31.66
CA GLN A 265 20.20 -13.26 -32.27
C GLN A 265 20.73 -12.23 -31.25
N LEU A 266 20.14 -12.17 -30.05
CA LEU A 266 20.54 -11.23 -29.02
C LEU A 266 21.98 -11.46 -28.54
N GLN A 267 22.43 -12.72 -28.44
CA GLN A 267 23.82 -13.03 -28.09
C GLN A 267 24.82 -12.50 -29.13
N ARG A 268 24.46 -12.48 -30.42
CA ARG A 268 25.30 -11.89 -31.47
C ARG A 268 25.35 -10.37 -31.39
N ASP A 269 24.22 -9.74 -31.09
CA ASP A 269 24.10 -8.28 -31.06
C ASP A 269 24.65 -7.66 -29.76
N PHE A 270 24.62 -8.42 -28.67
CA PHE A 270 25.16 -8.04 -27.36
C PHE A 270 26.14 -9.13 -26.87
N PRO A 271 27.34 -9.23 -27.49
CA PRO A 271 28.32 -10.23 -27.11
C PRO A 271 28.81 -10.00 -25.68
N ARG A 272 29.15 -11.08 -24.99
CA ARG A 272 29.76 -11.02 -23.65
C ARG A 272 31.10 -10.26 -23.75
N HIS A 273 31.24 -9.18 -23.00
CA HIS A 273 32.52 -8.54 -22.72
C HIS A 273 33.18 -9.19 -21.51
#